data_AF-A0A535L7Y1-F1
#
_entry.id   AF-A0A535L7Y1-F1
#
_cell.length_a   1.000
_cell.length_b   1.000
_cell.length_c   1.000
_cell.angle_alpha   90.00
_cell.angle_beta   90.00
_cell.angle_gamma   90.00
#
_symmetry.space_group_name_H-M   'P 1'
#
loop_
_entity.id
_entity.type
_entity.pdbx_description
1 polymer ?
#
loop_
_entity_poly.entity_id
_entity_poly.type
_entity_poly.pdbx_seq_one_letter_code
_entity_poly.pdbx_strand_id
1 'polypeptide(L)'
;MEFEVSNRSGQHAGKKAAEFFTRPGLSRLAVKLYEKYIEVGQVGGQVILLDATVDERRDIASFLGKPLYADTRLKVRLKDVEKALEHSFQCTLPDMLRAHFPDKELVTRAQQRADHAIYQAHFRSALSSITAELPLESRGRYWMEQGTHGQEWLFSRYKNAKAEEQERQLQLVRYIAHLLNQLPQPDAPQRLALFAQRTSGDPHTLDPDRPAGRLLLLALNDLVQGASDTAVAHFDREQALRLYGDAGLLIDTISSSVAVFNLAGAVYHNGDPDQLPVVAGRRVLLLPLSQLLEWGDVLPARTDIFVFENPQVFEEVIATLGSKRNVPSCVCTAG
;
A
#
# COMPACT_ATOMS: atom_id res chain seq x y z
N MET A 1 8.38 44.22 -17.54
CA MET A 1 9.16 44.40 -18.79
C MET A 1 10.67 44.22 -18.57
N GLU A 2 11.26 44.75 -17.49
CA GLU A 2 12.71 44.57 -17.21
C GLU A 2 13.12 43.10 -16.90
N PHE A 3 12.28 42.31 -16.22
CA PHE A 3 12.55 40.89 -15.97
C PHE A 3 12.58 40.02 -17.24
N GLU A 4 11.79 40.34 -18.27
CA GLU A 4 11.79 39.61 -19.54
C GLU A 4 12.97 40.00 -20.45
N VAL A 5 13.41 41.26 -20.38
CA VAL A 5 14.56 41.75 -21.16
C VAL A 5 15.88 41.22 -20.58
N SER A 6 16.01 41.15 -19.25
CA SER A 6 17.18 40.57 -18.57
C SER A 6 17.30 39.05 -18.82
N ASN A 7 16.18 38.34 -18.91
CA ASN A 7 16.17 36.90 -19.20
C ASN A 7 16.55 36.58 -20.66
N ARG A 8 16.18 37.45 -21.62
CA ARG A 8 16.57 37.31 -23.04
C ARG A 8 18.04 37.61 -23.30
N SER A 9 18.65 38.58 -22.61
CA SER A 9 20.08 38.89 -22.78
C SER A 9 20.96 37.78 -22.21
N GLY A 10 20.61 37.23 -21.04
CA GLY A 10 21.31 36.11 -20.41
C GLY A 10 21.27 34.82 -21.25
N GLN A 11 20.15 34.53 -21.91
CA GLN A 11 20.04 33.37 -22.82
C GLN A 11 20.90 33.50 -24.09
N HIS A 12 21.00 34.71 -24.66
CA HIS A 12 21.84 34.93 -25.84
C HIS A 12 23.34 34.89 -25.49
N ALA A 13 23.71 35.44 -24.33
CA ALA A 13 25.05 35.35 -23.76
C ALA A 13 25.46 33.90 -23.45
N GLY A 14 24.56 33.11 -22.84
CA GLY A 14 24.77 31.70 -22.54
C GLY A 14 25.01 30.85 -23.79
N LYS A 15 24.33 31.12 -24.92
CA LYS A 15 24.58 30.44 -26.20
C LYS A 15 25.97 30.73 -26.77
N LYS A 16 26.44 31.98 -26.72
CA LYS A 16 27.80 32.33 -27.16
C LYS A 16 28.87 31.66 -26.30
N ALA A 17 28.65 31.60 -24.99
CA ALA A 17 29.52 30.87 -24.08
C ALA A 17 29.49 29.36 -24.39
N ALA A 18 28.32 28.78 -24.60
CA ALA A 18 28.19 27.37 -24.96
C ALA A 18 28.93 27.03 -26.26
N GLU A 19 28.82 27.86 -27.29
CA GLU A 19 29.57 27.74 -28.55
C GLU A 19 31.09 27.78 -28.30
N PHE A 20 31.57 28.70 -27.45
CA PHE A 20 32.98 28.78 -27.08
C PHE A 20 33.50 27.49 -26.41
N PHE A 21 32.66 26.87 -25.57
CA PHE A 21 33.00 25.62 -24.88
C PHE A 21 32.92 24.37 -25.78
N THR A 22 32.46 24.48 -27.04
CA THR A 22 32.53 23.36 -28.01
C THR A 22 33.95 23.13 -28.56
N ARG A 23 34.88 24.06 -28.32
CA ARG A 23 36.29 23.91 -28.71
C ARG A 23 36.90 22.64 -28.10
N PRO A 24 37.75 21.90 -28.85
CA PRO A 24 38.34 20.66 -28.36
C PRO A 24 38.99 20.78 -26.97
N GLY A 25 39.75 21.86 -26.73
CA GLY A 25 40.42 22.13 -25.46
C GLY A 25 39.52 22.46 -24.28
N LEU A 26 38.22 22.71 -24.49
CA LEU A 26 37.26 23.09 -23.44
C LEU A 26 36.09 22.11 -23.30
N SER A 27 35.85 21.27 -24.31
CA SER A 27 34.75 20.29 -24.33
C SER A 27 34.73 19.38 -23.10
N ARG A 28 35.87 18.80 -22.73
CA ARG A 28 35.97 17.93 -21.54
C ARG A 28 35.76 18.71 -20.24
N LEU A 29 36.18 19.96 -20.19
CA LEU A 29 35.91 20.84 -19.05
C LEU A 29 34.41 21.10 -18.93
N ALA A 30 33.69 21.38 -20.03
CA ALA A 30 32.24 21.57 -20.02
C ALA A 30 31.49 20.35 -19.44
N VAL A 31 31.86 19.14 -19.86
CA VAL A 31 31.30 17.89 -19.34
C VAL A 31 31.53 17.76 -17.83
N LYS A 32 32.77 17.98 -17.36
CA LYS A 32 33.07 17.89 -15.92
C LYS A 32 32.39 18.96 -15.09
N LEU A 33 32.24 20.18 -15.63
CA LEU A 33 31.50 21.26 -14.97
C LEU A 33 30.03 20.90 -14.83
N TYR A 34 29.42 20.32 -15.86
CA TYR A 34 28.05 19.81 -15.81
C TYR A 34 27.91 18.74 -14.72
N GLU A 35 28.75 17.69 -14.74
CA GLU A 35 28.74 16.63 -13.73
C GLU A 35 28.86 17.19 -12.31
N LYS A 36 29.80 18.13 -12.10
CA LYS A 36 30.05 18.71 -10.79
C LYS A 36 28.92 19.62 -10.33
N TYR A 37 28.32 20.38 -11.24
CA TYR A 37 27.17 21.23 -10.92
C TYR A 37 25.95 20.40 -10.55
N ILE A 38 25.67 19.29 -11.26
CA ILE A 38 24.60 18.35 -10.90
C ILE A 38 24.84 17.70 -9.54
N GLU A 39 26.09 17.35 -9.24
CA GLU A 39 26.49 16.74 -7.96
C GLU A 39 26.29 17.69 -6.77
N VAL A 40 26.77 18.93 -6.89
CA VAL A 40 26.85 19.90 -5.78
C VAL A 40 25.61 20.78 -5.67
N GLY A 41 24.94 21.06 -6.79
CA GLY A 41 23.73 21.86 -6.87
C GLY A 41 23.92 23.37 -6.76
N GLN A 42 25.16 23.84 -6.73
CA GLN A 42 25.53 25.26 -6.71
C GLN A 42 26.91 25.43 -7.35
N VAL A 43 27.29 26.68 -7.67
CA VAL A 43 28.63 26.99 -8.20
C VAL A 43 29.67 26.90 -7.08
N GLY A 44 30.12 25.68 -6.83
CA GLY A 44 31.02 25.34 -5.74
C GLY A 44 31.86 24.09 -6.02
N GLY A 45 32.97 23.97 -5.32
CA GLY A 45 33.92 22.87 -5.51
C GLY A 45 34.85 23.06 -6.72
N GLN A 46 35.45 21.95 -7.14
CA GLN A 46 36.45 21.91 -8.20
C GLN A 46 36.28 20.65 -9.06
N VAL A 47 36.61 20.77 -10.33
CA VAL A 47 36.76 19.65 -11.26
C VAL A 47 38.24 19.34 -11.45
N ILE A 48 38.54 18.06 -11.65
CA ILE A 48 39.89 17.59 -11.91
C ILE A 48 39.92 17.01 -13.32
N LEU A 49 40.76 17.57 -14.17
CA LEU A 49 41.12 17.01 -15.46
C LEU A 49 42.45 16.28 -15.28
N LEU A 50 42.42 14.96 -15.39
CA LEU A 50 43.62 14.13 -15.45
C LEU A 50 44.13 14.11 -16.89
N ASP A 51 45.45 13.99 -17.07
CA ASP A 51 46.12 13.87 -18.36
C ASP A 51 45.70 14.94 -19.38
N ALA A 52 45.69 16.21 -18.93
CA ALA A 52 45.27 17.32 -19.75
C ALA A 52 46.22 17.56 -20.93
N THR A 53 45.63 17.66 -22.13
CA THR A 53 46.41 17.88 -23.37
C THR A 53 47.03 19.28 -23.38
N VAL A 54 48.00 19.51 -24.27
CA VAL A 54 48.60 20.85 -24.43
C VAL A 54 47.55 21.88 -24.81
N ASP A 55 46.61 21.53 -25.70
CA ASP A 55 45.50 22.40 -26.10
C ASP A 55 44.52 22.66 -24.95
N GLU A 56 44.16 21.64 -24.17
CA GLU A 56 43.32 21.83 -22.97
C GLU A 56 43.98 22.78 -21.97
N ARG A 57 45.28 22.59 -21.69
CA ARG A 57 46.02 23.47 -20.76
C ARG A 57 46.06 24.91 -21.25
N ARG A 58 46.29 25.12 -22.55
CA ARG A 58 46.34 26.45 -23.16
C ARG A 58 44.97 27.12 -23.13
N ASP A 59 43.93 26.45 -23.60
CA ASP A 59 42.61 27.05 -23.76
C ASP A 59 41.95 27.31 -22.40
N ILE A 60 42.12 26.41 -21.42
CA ILE A 60 41.64 26.60 -20.04
C ILE A 60 42.41 27.75 -19.35
N ALA A 61 43.74 27.82 -19.50
CA ALA A 61 44.54 28.89 -18.92
C ALA A 61 44.14 30.26 -19.51
N SER A 62 43.99 30.33 -20.83
CA SER A 62 43.57 31.54 -21.54
C SER A 62 42.18 31.98 -21.09
N PHE A 63 41.21 31.06 -21.02
CA PHE A 63 39.85 31.37 -20.59
C PHE A 63 39.80 31.87 -19.13
N LEU A 64 40.58 31.26 -18.23
CA LEU A 64 40.60 31.65 -16.81
C LEU A 64 41.51 32.84 -16.50
N GLY A 65 42.21 33.41 -17.50
CA GLY A 65 43.19 34.48 -17.29
C GLY A 65 44.38 34.05 -16.41
N LYS A 66 44.81 32.78 -16.52
CA LYS A 66 45.88 32.18 -15.72
C LYS A 66 47.11 31.86 -16.58
N PRO A 67 48.32 31.78 -15.99
CA PRO A 67 49.51 31.32 -16.71
C PRO A 67 49.32 29.86 -17.18
N LEU A 68 50.08 29.49 -18.22
CA LEU A 68 50.04 28.13 -18.76
C LEU A 68 50.37 27.10 -17.66
N TYR A 69 49.54 26.09 -17.53
CA TYR A 69 49.72 25.05 -16.52
C TYR A 69 50.88 24.11 -16.88
N ALA A 70 51.84 23.96 -15.97
CA ALA A 70 52.97 23.02 -16.16
C ALA A 70 52.54 21.55 -16.01
N ASP A 71 51.62 21.27 -15.07
CA ASP A 71 51.11 19.93 -14.75
C ASP A 71 49.99 19.50 -15.71
N THR A 72 49.91 18.20 -16.00
CA THR A 72 48.81 17.57 -16.75
C THR A 72 47.58 17.33 -15.86
N ARG A 73 47.72 17.40 -14.54
CA ARG A 73 46.59 17.36 -13.60
C ARG A 73 46.05 18.76 -13.31
N LEU A 74 44.99 19.16 -14.00
CA LEU A 74 44.37 20.48 -13.79
C LEU A 74 43.27 20.42 -12.74
N LYS A 75 43.34 21.32 -11.77
CA LYS A 75 42.25 21.60 -10.83
C LYS A 75 41.60 22.92 -11.21
N VAL A 76 40.33 22.88 -11.60
CA VAL A 76 39.57 24.06 -12.00
C VAL A 76 38.43 24.26 -11.02
N ARG A 77 38.39 25.41 -10.34
CA ARG A 77 37.30 25.75 -9.42
C ARG A 77 36.12 26.30 -10.20
N LEU A 78 34.91 25.87 -9.88
CA LEU A 78 33.70 26.34 -10.56
C LEU A 78 33.53 27.87 -10.39
N LYS A 79 33.91 28.43 -9.24
CA LYS A 79 33.89 29.87 -8.99
C LYS A 79 34.86 30.66 -9.89
N ASP A 80 35.97 30.06 -10.30
CA ASP A 80 36.90 30.72 -11.23
C ASP A 80 36.30 30.74 -12.65
N VAL A 81 35.61 29.66 -13.03
CA VAL A 81 34.88 29.58 -14.30
C VAL A 81 33.73 30.57 -14.36
N GLU A 82 32.92 30.67 -13.29
CA GLU A 82 31.81 31.62 -13.24
C GLU A 82 32.28 33.07 -13.39
N LYS A 83 33.33 33.47 -12.66
CA LYS A 83 33.93 34.80 -12.84
C LYS A 83 34.40 35.06 -14.27
N ALA A 84 35.00 34.04 -14.91
CA ALA A 84 35.45 34.16 -16.29
C ALA A 84 34.29 34.26 -17.28
N LEU A 85 33.17 33.56 -17.04
CA LEU A 85 31.93 33.66 -17.81
C LEU A 85 31.26 35.03 -17.65
N GLU A 86 31.17 35.53 -16.41
CA GLU A 86 30.62 36.85 -16.11
C GLU A 86 31.41 37.96 -16.83
N HIS A 87 32.74 37.89 -16.78
CA HIS A 87 33.62 38.87 -17.41
C HIS A 87 33.62 38.79 -18.94
N SER A 88 33.70 37.58 -19.51
CA SER A 88 33.97 37.39 -20.94
C SER A 88 32.71 37.24 -21.79
N PHE A 89 31.61 36.77 -21.19
CA PHE A 89 30.37 36.46 -21.89
C PHE A 89 29.14 37.13 -21.29
N GLN A 90 29.23 37.71 -20.10
CA GLN A 90 28.10 38.30 -19.36
C GLN A 90 26.98 37.27 -19.09
N CYS A 91 27.37 36.02 -18.79
CA CYS A 91 26.44 34.95 -18.39
C CYS A 91 26.93 34.20 -17.15
N THR A 92 26.02 33.46 -16.52
CA THR A 92 26.36 32.59 -15.39
C THR A 92 26.79 31.19 -15.86
N LEU A 93 27.40 30.40 -14.97
CA LEU A 93 27.71 28.99 -15.27
C LEU A 93 26.45 28.17 -15.61
N PRO A 94 25.33 28.27 -14.85
CA PRO A 94 24.07 27.61 -15.23
C PRO A 94 23.58 28.00 -16.63
N ASP A 95 23.66 29.26 -17.03
CA ASP A 95 23.20 29.71 -18.35
C ASP A 95 24.00 29.07 -19.48
N MET A 96 25.33 29.00 -19.32
CA MET A 96 26.21 28.31 -20.26
C MET A 96 25.90 26.81 -20.31
N LEU A 97 25.73 26.15 -19.16
CA LEU A 97 25.45 24.71 -19.12
C LEU A 97 24.09 24.34 -19.75
N ARG A 98 23.04 25.15 -19.52
CA ARG A 98 21.72 24.95 -20.17
C ARG A 98 21.83 25.06 -21.69
N ALA A 99 22.61 26.03 -22.17
CA ALA A 99 22.79 26.24 -23.60
C ALA A 99 23.71 25.18 -24.24
N HIS A 100 24.70 24.66 -23.50
CA HIS A 100 25.65 23.66 -23.99
C HIS A 100 25.08 22.23 -23.97
N PHE A 101 24.15 21.92 -23.06
CA PHE A 101 23.47 20.63 -22.97
C PHE A 101 21.93 20.80 -23.05
N PRO A 102 21.38 21.21 -24.21
CA PRO A 102 19.94 21.51 -24.33
C PRO A 102 19.05 20.28 -24.06
N ASP A 103 19.54 19.07 -24.32
CA ASP A 103 18.82 17.81 -24.12
C ASP A 103 18.94 17.26 -22.69
N LYS A 104 19.66 17.96 -21.79
CA LYS A 104 19.88 17.51 -20.41
C LYS A 104 19.45 18.58 -19.42
N GLU A 105 18.42 18.28 -18.62
CA GLU A 105 18.02 19.21 -17.58
C GLU A 105 19.12 19.37 -16.50
N LEU A 106 19.22 20.58 -15.95
CA LEU A 106 20.10 20.88 -14.81
C LEU A 106 19.41 20.54 -13.48
N VAL A 107 18.87 19.34 -13.35
CA VAL A 107 18.26 18.89 -12.10
C VAL A 107 19.36 18.34 -11.19
N THR A 108 19.65 19.09 -10.13
CA THR A 108 20.70 18.76 -9.17
C THR A 108 20.30 17.56 -8.33
N ARG A 109 21.28 16.82 -7.78
CA ARG A 109 20.98 15.71 -6.85
C ARG A 109 20.17 16.16 -5.63
N ALA A 110 20.39 17.39 -5.16
CA ALA A 110 19.62 17.97 -4.07
C ALA A 110 18.16 18.20 -4.50
N GLN A 111 17.94 18.72 -5.72
CA GLN A 111 16.61 18.92 -6.27
C GLN A 111 15.88 17.58 -6.45
N GLN A 112 16.53 16.56 -7.02
CA GLN A 112 15.93 15.22 -7.15
C GLN A 112 15.50 14.64 -5.80
N ARG A 113 16.34 14.80 -4.76
CA ARG A 113 16.00 14.36 -3.39
C ARG A 113 14.83 15.16 -2.81
N ALA A 114 14.79 16.48 -3.04
CA ALA A 114 13.70 17.33 -2.59
C ALA A 114 12.38 16.97 -3.29
N ASP A 115 12.39 16.80 -4.61
CA ASP A 115 11.22 16.41 -5.40
C ASP A 115 10.71 15.03 -4.95
N HIS A 116 11.62 14.09 -4.72
CA HIS A 116 11.27 12.77 -4.21
C HIS A 116 10.71 12.83 -2.78
N ALA A 117 11.28 13.66 -1.91
CA ALA A 117 10.76 13.86 -0.55
C ALA A 117 9.37 14.51 -0.56
N ILE A 118 9.15 15.51 -1.44
CA ILE A 118 7.84 16.13 -1.65
C ILE A 118 6.83 15.10 -2.16
N TYR A 119 7.22 14.30 -3.15
CA TYR A 119 6.38 13.23 -3.70
C TYR A 119 5.95 12.22 -2.63
N GLN A 120 6.90 11.74 -1.83
CA GLN A 120 6.61 10.84 -0.70
C GLN A 120 5.75 11.54 0.36
N ALA A 121 6.01 12.81 0.68
CA ALA A 121 5.23 13.57 1.65
C ALA A 121 3.77 13.75 1.21
N HIS A 122 3.51 13.98 -0.08
CA HIS A 122 2.15 14.01 -0.62
C HIS A 122 1.42 12.69 -0.41
N PHE A 123 2.05 11.56 -0.72
CA PHE A 123 1.44 10.25 -0.49
C PHE A 123 1.17 9.98 1.00
N ARG A 124 2.11 10.33 1.88
CA ARG A 124 1.93 10.23 3.34
C ARG A 124 0.77 11.10 3.81
N SER A 125 0.68 12.33 3.33
CA SER A 125 -0.42 13.24 3.67
C SER A 125 -1.76 12.69 3.22
N ALA A 126 -1.85 12.09 2.02
CA ALA A 126 -3.08 11.50 1.52
C ALA A 126 -3.56 10.32 2.39
N LEU A 127 -2.64 9.45 2.84
CA LEU A 127 -2.97 8.40 3.81
C LEU A 127 -3.45 8.99 5.14
N SER A 128 -2.74 9.98 5.68
CA SER A 128 -3.14 10.66 6.91
C SER A 128 -4.51 11.34 6.80
N SER A 129 -4.85 11.88 5.63
CA SER A 129 -6.18 12.46 5.38
C SER A 129 -7.28 11.40 5.45
N ILE A 130 -7.07 10.21 4.87
CA ILE A 130 -8.01 9.08 5.00
C ILE A 130 -8.20 8.71 6.47
N THR A 131 -7.10 8.61 7.23
CA THR A 131 -7.16 8.29 8.67
C THR A 131 -7.94 9.34 9.46
N ALA A 132 -7.77 10.63 9.14
CA ALA A 132 -8.42 11.75 9.82
C ALA A 132 -9.93 11.86 9.51
N GLU A 133 -10.38 11.39 8.35
CA GLU A 133 -11.81 11.32 7.97
C GLU A 133 -12.58 10.29 8.80
N LEU A 134 -11.90 9.29 9.38
CA LEU A 134 -12.53 8.20 10.12
C LEU A 134 -12.84 8.60 11.57
N PRO A 135 -13.97 8.13 12.15
CA PRO A 135 -14.29 8.39 13.56
C PRO A 135 -13.20 7.85 14.50
N LEU A 136 -12.96 8.56 15.61
CA LEU A 136 -11.86 8.28 16.56
C LEU A 136 -11.85 6.84 17.06
N GLU A 137 -13.00 6.34 17.52
CA GLU A 137 -13.14 4.99 18.10
C GLU A 137 -13.56 3.93 17.07
N SER A 138 -13.25 4.15 15.79
CA SER A 138 -13.68 3.27 14.70
C SER A 138 -12.65 2.20 14.36
N ARG A 139 -13.10 1.01 13.96
CA ARG A 139 -12.24 -0.12 13.55
C ARG A 139 -11.29 0.28 12.42
N GLY A 140 -11.81 1.04 11.45
CA GLY A 140 -11.04 1.54 10.32
C GLY A 140 -9.91 2.46 10.74
N ARG A 141 -10.16 3.36 11.69
CA ARG A 141 -9.12 4.26 12.20
C ARG A 141 -8.08 3.52 13.02
N TYR A 142 -8.53 2.62 13.91
CA TYR A 142 -7.64 1.75 14.67
C TYR A 142 -6.72 0.96 13.75
N TRP A 143 -7.25 0.35 12.68
CA TRP A 143 -6.43 -0.37 11.70
C TRP A 143 -5.41 0.55 11.02
N MET A 144 -5.81 1.75 10.59
CA MET A 144 -4.88 2.70 9.95
C MET A 144 -3.75 3.13 10.89
N GLU A 145 -4.03 3.38 12.16
CA GLU A 145 -3.04 3.91 13.12
C GLU A 145 -2.21 2.81 13.81
N GLN A 146 -2.81 1.67 14.13
CA GLN A 146 -2.24 0.62 14.99
C GLN A 146 -2.04 -0.72 14.28
N GLY A 147 -2.66 -0.93 13.11
CA GLY A 147 -2.55 -2.17 12.36
C GLY A 147 -1.15 -2.35 11.76
N THR A 148 -0.65 -3.59 11.78
CA THR A 148 0.63 -3.97 11.17
C THR A 148 0.65 -3.69 9.67
N HIS A 149 -0.49 -3.78 9.00
CA HIS A 149 -0.71 -3.47 7.59
C HIS A 149 -1.45 -2.13 7.40
N GLY A 150 -1.39 -1.25 8.40
CA GLY A 150 -1.98 0.09 8.38
C GLY A 150 -1.14 1.14 7.66
N GLN A 151 -1.26 2.40 8.08
CA GLN A 151 -0.74 3.58 7.37
C GLN A 151 0.77 3.51 7.09
N GLU A 152 1.59 3.14 8.07
CA GLU A 152 3.06 3.15 7.88
C GLU A 152 3.51 2.02 6.94
N TRP A 153 2.85 0.86 6.99
CA TRP A 153 3.10 -0.24 6.07
C TRP A 153 2.73 0.12 4.63
N LEU A 154 1.53 0.71 4.44
CA LEU A 154 1.05 1.20 3.16
C LEU A 154 1.99 2.27 2.59
N PHE A 155 2.44 3.21 3.43
CA PHE A 155 3.44 4.20 3.05
C PHE A 155 4.74 3.53 2.58
N SER A 156 5.32 2.66 3.40
CA SER A 156 6.59 2.00 3.09
C SER A 156 6.53 1.23 1.76
N ARG A 157 5.41 0.56 1.49
CA ARG A 157 5.19 -0.26 0.30
C ARG A 157 5.02 0.56 -0.98
N TYR A 158 4.34 1.71 -0.92
CA TYR A 158 3.90 2.44 -2.12
C TYR A 158 4.45 3.88 -2.27
N LYS A 159 5.29 4.36 -1.33
CA LYS A 159 5.89 5.71 -1.39
C LYS A 159 6.67 6.02 -2.67
N ASN A 160 7.17 4.99 -3.36
CA ASN A 160 7.94 5.11 -4.60
C ASN A 160 7.21 4.56 -5.83
N ALA A 161 5.94 4.17 -5.69
CA ALA A 161 5.13 3.71 -6.81
C ALA A 161 4.85 4.88 -7.78
N LYS A 162 4.37 4.57 -8.99
CA LYS A 162 3.91 5.60 -9.94
C LYS A 162 2.65 6.27 -9.40
N ALA A 163 2.37 7.51 -9.82
CA ALA A 163 1.21 8.28 -9.38
C ALA A 163 -0.13 7.54 -9.58
N GLU A 164 -0.32 6.91 -10.74
CA GLU A 164 -1.52 6.11 -11.03
C GLU A 164 -1.71 4.95 -10.04
N GLU A 165 -0.61 4.30 -9.65
CA GLU A 165 -0.65 3.21 -8.68
C GLU A 165 -0.91 3.74 -7.27
N GLN A 166 -0.30 4.86 -6.87
CA GLN A 166 -0.60 5.49 -5.59
C GLN A 166 -2.07 5.87 -5.48
N GLU A 167 -2.66 6.45 -6.52
CA GLU A 167 -4.08 6.79 -6.55
C GLU A 167 -4.97 5.54 -6.42
N ARG A 168 -4.65 4.47 -7.16
CA ARG A 168 -5.35 3.18 -7.04
C ARG A 168 -5.29 2.62 -5.62
N GLN A 169 -4.12 2.68 -4.97
CA GLN A 169 -3.96 2.23 -3.59
C GLN A 169 -4.71 3.11 -2.60
N LEU A 170 -4.72 4.44 -2.77
CA LEU A 170 -5.49 5.35 -1.91
C LEU A 170 -7.00 5.06 -2.00
N GLN A 171 -7.52 4.79 -3.19
CA GLN A 171 -8.93 4.39 -3.36
C GLN A 171 -9.23 3.07 -2.64
N LEU A 172 -8.35 2.07 -2.78
CA LEU A 172 -8.48 0.77 -2.13
C LEU A 172 -8.45 0.90 -0.60
N VAL A 173 -7.48 1.64 -0.06
CA VAL A 173 -7.31 1.89 1.37
C VAL A 173 -8.50 2.64 1.93
N ARG A 174 -8.96 3.69 1.24
CA ARG A 174 -10.15 4.44 1.65
C ARG A 174 -11.38 3.54 1.71
N TYR A 175 -11.60 2.70 0.69
CA TYR A 175 -12.70 1.75 0.68
C TYR A 175 -12.63 0.78 1.86
N ILE A 176 -11.49 0.11 2.08
CA ILE A 176 -11.35 -0.86 3.17
C ILE A 176 -11.47 -0.20 4.54
N ALA A 177 -10.82 0.94 4.77
CA ALA A 177 -10.91 1.63 6.07
C ALA A 177 -12.35 2.01 6.43
N HIS A 178 -13.15 2.48 5.47
CA HIS A 178 -14.56 2.78 5.70
C HIS A 178 -15.42 1.51 5.83
N LEU A 179 -15.09 0.46 5.08
CA LEU A 179 -15.79 -0.81 5.11
C LEU A 179 -15.64 -1.53 6.45
N LEU A 180 -14.47 -1.43 7.11
CA LEU A 180 -14.24 -2.00 8.44
C LEU A 180 -15.20 -1.44 9.49
N ASN A 181 -15.67 -0.20 9.32
CA ASN A 181 -16.65 0.44 10.19
C ASN A 181 -18.09 0.00 9.91
N GLN A 182 -18.31 -0.72 8.82
CA GLN A 182 -19.62 -1.24 8.40
C GLN A 182 -19.74 -2.75 8.58
N LEU A 183 -18.71 -3.41 9.13
CA LEU A 183 -18.73 -4.84 9.38
C LEU A 183 -20.00 -5.23 10.16
N PRO A 184 -20.61 -6.39 9.83
CA PRO A 184 -21.78 -6.88 10.53
C PRO A 184 -21.58 -6.96 12.05
N GLN A 185 -22.69 -6.80 12.79
CA GLN A 185 -22.70 -7.08 14.22
C GLN A 185 -22.68 -8.60 14.44
N PRO A 186 -22.12 -9.10 15.57
CA PRO A 186 -22.05 -10.53 15.84
C PRO A 186 -23.40 -11.26 15.81
N ASP A 187 -24.48 -10.57 16.18
CA ASP A 187 -25.86 -11.07 16.22
C ASP A 187 -26.61 -10.92 14.89
N ALA A 188 -26.00 -10.28 13.89
CA ALA A 188 -26.61 -10.05 12.57
C ALA A 188 -25.60 -10.27 11.43
N PRO A 189 -25.05 -11.49 11.28
CA PRO A 189 -24.07 -11.78 10.24
C PRO A 189 -24.67 -11.64 8.84
N GLN A 190 -23.82 -11.34 7.85
CA GLN A 190 -24.24 -11.11 6.46
C GLN A 190 -23.42 -11.95 5.50
N ARG A 191 -24.04 -12.42 4.41
CA ARG A 191 -23.29 -13.08 3.32
C ARG A 191 -22.28 -12.12 2.69
N LEU A 192 -21.03 -12.57 2.53
CA LEU A 192 -19.91 -11.79 1.99
C LEU A 192 -20.27 -11.15 0.64
N ALA A 193 -20.88 -11.93 -0.27
CA ALA A 193 -21.28 -11.45 -1.58
C ALA A 193 -22.32 -10.31 -1.53
N LEU A 194 -23.30 -10.41 -0.61
CA LEU A 194 -24.31 -9.35 -0.44
C LEU A 194 -23.72 -8.11 0.23
N PHE A 195 -22.78 -8.31 1.16
CA PHE A 195 -22.04 -7.22 1.80
C PHE A 195 -21.14 -6.48 0.80
N ALA A 196 -20.43 -7.21 -0.07
CA ALA A 196 -19.62 -6.66 -1.15
C ALA A 196 -20.48 -5.91 -2.17
N GLN A 197 -21.60 -6.49 -2.60
CA GLN A 197 -22.57 -5.85 -3.50
C GLN A 197 -23.11 -4.53 -2.91
N ARG A 198 -23.46 -4.51 -1.62
CA ARG A 198 -23.99 -3.32 -0.94
C ARG A 198 -22.95 -2.20 -0.84
N THR A 199 -21.69 -2.55 -0.57
CA THR A 199 -20.63 -1.56 -0.28
C THR A 199 -19.86 -1.12 -1.52
N SER A 200 -19.80 -1.94 -2.59
CA SER A 200 -19.01 -1.66 -3.80
C SER A 200 -19.78 -1.74 -5.11
N GLY A 201 -20.98 -2.35 -5.12
CA GLY A 201 -21.74 -2.62 -6.34
C GLY A 201 -21.35 -3.91 -7.07
N ASP A 202 -20.33 -4.65 -6.59
CA ASP A 202 -19.88 -5.92 -7.16
C ASP A 202 -19.78 -6.99 -6.04
N PRO A 203 -20.44 -8.16 -6.18
CA PRO A 203 -20.47 -9.18 -5.15
C PRO A 203 -19.12 -9.89 -4.95
N HIS A 204 -18.19 -9.76 -5.90
CA HIS A 204 -16.88 -10.41 -5.87
C HIS A 204 -15.75 -9.50 -5.37
N THR A 205 -16.01 -8.21 -5.12
CA THR A 205 -14.97 -7.24 -4.76
C THR A 205 -14.11 -7.70 -3.57
N LEU A 206 -14.73 -8.36 -2.60
CA LEU A 206 -14.10 -8.79 -1.36
C LEU A 206 -13.59 -10.23 -1.38
N ASP A 207 -13.61 -10.90 -2.54
CA ASP A 207 -13.08 -12.26 -2.68
C ASP A 207 -11.55 -12.29 -2.44
N PRO A 208 -11.00 -13.38 -1.84
CA PRO A 208 -9.57 -13.45 -1.46
C PRO A 208 -8.56 -13.27 -2.59
N ASP A 209 -8.96 -13.46 -3.85
CA ASP A 209 -8.10 -13.28 -5.03
C ASP A 209 -8.11 -11.82 -5.54
N ARG A 210 -9.09 -11.01 -5.14
CA ARG A 210 -9.20 -9.60 -5.51
C ARG A 210 -8.30 -8.71 -4.65
N PRO A 211 -7.86 -7.54 -5.17
CA PRO A 211 -7.04 -6.60 -4.39
C PRO A 211 -7.72 -6.14 -3.10
N ALA A 212 -9.04 -5.83 -3.15
CA ALA A 212 -9.78 -5.37 -1.98
C ALA A 212 -9.98 -6.49 -0.96
N GLY A 213 -10.35 -7.70 -1.39
CA GLY A 213 -10.43 -8.85 -0.50
C GLY A 213 -9.10 -9.19 0.18
N ARG A 214 -7.97 -9.12 -0.54
CA ARG A 214 -6.63 -9.30 0.06
C ARG A 214 -6.32 -8.24 1.12
N LEU A 215 -6.61 -6.98 0.85
CA LEU A 215 -6.38 -5.90 1.83
C LEU A 215 -7.32 -6.03 3.03
N LEU A 216 -8.57 -6.44 2.80
CA LEU A 216 -9.53 -6.72 3.86
C LEU A 216 -9.01 -7.83 4.79
N LEU A 217 -8.54 -8.95 4.25
CA LEU A 217 -8.04 -10.06 5.07
C LEU A 217 -6.83 -9.64 5.93
N LEU A 218 -5.91 -8.85 5.39
CA LEU A 218 -4.80 -8.27 6.17
C LEU A 218 -5.34 -7.40 7.31
N ALA A 219 -6.31 -6.53 7.01
CA ALA A 219 -6.90 -5.66 8.01
C ALA A 219 -7.67 -6.43 9.10
N LEU A 220 -8.44 -7.45 8.73
CA LEU A 220 -9.16 -8.32 9.68
C LEU A 220 -8.17 -9.06 10.59
N ASN A 221 -7.09 -9.58 10.02
CA ASN A 221 -6.04 -10.24 10.80
C ASN A 221 -5.40 -9.29 11.82
N ASP A 222 -5.08 -8.06 11.41
CA ASP A 222 -4.52 -7.04 12.31
C ASP A 222 -5.48 -6.70 13.47
N LEU A 223 -6.79 -6.67 13.20
CA LEU A 223 -7.81 -6.42 14.21
C LEU A 223 -7.94 -7.58 15.22
N VAL A 224 -7.67 -8.82 14.81
CA VAL A 224 -7.76 -10.01 15.67
C VAL A 224 -6.49 -10.22 16.50
N GLN A 225 -5.31 -10.16 15.87
CA GLN A 225 -4.03 -10.47 16.53
C GLN A 225 -3.47 -9.29 17.35
N GLY A 226 -3.94 -8.07 17.09
CA GLY A 226 -3.23 -6.86 17.50
C GLY A 226 -1.86 -6.76 16.82
N ALA A 227 -1.08 -5.72 17.13
CA ALA A 227 0.17 -5.39 16.43
C ALA A 227 1.35 -6.37 16.63
N SER A 228 1.12 -7.63 17.05
CA SER A 228 2.17 -8.53 17.54
C SER A 228 2.52 -9.73 16.65
N ASP A 229 1.85 -9.98 15.53
CA ASP A 229 2.21 -11.11 14.67
C ASP A 229 2.30 -10.74 13.17
N THR A 230 3.49 -10.91 12.60
CA THR A 230 3.89 -10.34 11.29
C THR A 230 3.99 -11.39 10.17
N ALA A 231 3.58 -12.63 10.42
CA ALA A 231 4.06 -13.76 9.63
C ALA A 231 3.25 -14.13 8.38
N VAL A 232 2.02 -13.63 8.18
CA VAL A 232 1.15 -14.19 7.12
C VAL A 232 0.67 -13.12 6.13
N ALA A 233 1.37 -13.01 5.00
CA ALA A 233 0.91 -12.26 3.82
C ALA A 233 -0.02 -13.07 2.89
N HIS A 234 -0.11 -14.40 3.13
CA HIS A 234 -0.92 -15.32 2.35
C HIS A 234 -1.78 -16.17 3.28
N PHE A 235 -3.06 -15.80 3.38
CA PHE A 235 -4.04 -16.61 4.07
C PHE A 235 -4.39 -17.82 3.21
N ASP A 236 -4.27 -19.02 3.79
CA ASP A 236 -4.92 -20.18 3.20
C ASP A 236 -6.45 -20.03 3.26
N ARG A 237 -7.16 -20.94 2.58
CA ARG A 237 -8.62 -20.90 2.51
C ARG A 237 -9.28 -20.96 3.89
N GLU A 238 -8.71 -21.73 4.81
CA GLU A 238 -9.26 -21.97 6.15
C GLU A 238 -9.12 -20.72 7.03
N GLN A 239 -7.94 -20.09 7.00
CA GLN A 239 -7.67 -18.83 7.67
C GLN A 239 -8.56 -17.70 7.13
N ALA A 240 -8.72 -17.62 5.80
CA ALA A 240 -9.62 -16.64 5.20
C ALA A 240 -11.07 -16.85 5.67
N LEU A 241 -11.56 -18.10 5.64
CA LEU A 241 -12.90 -18.44 6.13
C LEU A 241 -13.10 -18.05 7.60
N ARG A 242 -12.12 -18.32 8.46
CA ARG A 242 -12.15 -17.89 9.87
C ARG A 242 -12.23 -16.38 10.00
N LEU A 243 -11.35 -15.63 9.33
CA LEU A 243 -11.33 -14.16 9.43
C LEU A 243 -12.64 -13.53 8.94
N TYR A 244 -13.22 -14.03 7.86
CA TYR A 244 -14.55 -13.57 7.43
C TYR A 244 -15.62 -13.93 8.47
N GLY A 245 -15.63 -15.16 8.97
CA GLY A 245 -16.56 -15.62 10.00
C GLY A 245 -16.52 -14.76 11.27
N ASP A 246 -15.32 -14.50 11.79
CA ASP A 246 -15.09 -13.65 12.98
C ASP A 246 -15.53 -12.20 12.74
N ALA A 247 -15.48 -11.74 11.48
CA ALA A 247 -15.98 -10.43 11.06
C ALA A 247 -17.49 -10.41 10.77
N GLY A 248 -18.21 -11.52 11.00
CA GLY A 248 -19.64 -11.65 10.71
C GLY A 248 -19.98 -11.79 9.22
N LEU A 249 -19.00 -12.14 8.39
CA LEU A 249 -19.13 -12.28 6.94
C LEU A 249 -19.16 -13.76 6.53
N LEU A 250 -20.28 -14.20 5.95
CA LEU A 250 -20.53 -15.60 5.62
C LEU A 250 -20.26 -15.87 4.14
N ILE A 251 -19.39 -16.82 3.82
CA ILE A 251 -19.06 -17.15 2.42
C ILE A 251 -20.06 -18.14 1.81
N ASP A 252 -20.33 -19.25 2.50
CA ASP A 252 -21.24 -20.29 2.05
C ASP A 252 -22.17 -20.71 3.19
N THR A 253 -23.46 -20.44 3.04
CA THR A 253 -24.47 -20.77 4.05
C THR A 253 -25.31 -21.99 3.69
N ILE A 254 -25.12 -22.56 2.50
CA ILE A 254 -25.92 -23.70 2.02
C ILE A 254 -25.12 -25.00 2.16
N SER A 255 -23.85 -24.99 1.74
CA SER A 255 -23.00 -26.18 1.85
C SER A 255 -22.34 -26.31 3.22
N SER A 256 -22.30 -25.22 4.00
CA SER A 256 -21.89 -25.26 5.41
C SER A 256 -23.09 -25.71 6.25
N SER A 257 -22.97 -26.86 6.91
CA SER A 257 -24.08 -27.45 7.65
C SER A 257 -23.62 -28.11 8.95
N VAL A 258 -24.52 -28.12 9.93
CA VAL A 258 -24.30 -28.81 11.21
C VAL A 258 -25.22 -30.03 11.26
N ALA A 259 -24.66 -31.18 11.60
CA ALA A 259 -25.47 -32.37 11.87
C ALA A 259 -25.97 -32.32 13.31
N VAL A 260 -27.28 -32.40 13.50
CA VAL A 260 -27.90 -32.40 14.83
C VAL A 260 -28.72 -33.65 15.04
N PHE A 261 -28.82 -34.07 16.31
CA PHE A 261 -29.60 -35.22 16.72
C PHE A 261 -30.33 -34.92 18.01
N ASN A 262 -31.62 -35.25 18.05
CA ASN A 262 -32.46 -35.19 19.24
C ASN A 262 -32.50 -33.80 19.90
N LEU A 263 -32.77 -32.76 19.11
CA LEU A 263 -33.17 -31.44 19.62
C LEU A 263 -34.65 -31.48 20.05
N ALA A 264 -35.01 -30.75 21.12
CA ALA A 264 -36.40 -30.66 21.57
C ALA A 264 -37.23 -29.65 20.76
N GLY A 265 -36.59 -28.67 20.14
CA GLY A 265 -37.26 -27.66 19.34
C GLY A 265 -36.31 -26.53 18.95
N ALA A 266 -36.79 -25.64 18.10
CA ALA A 266 -36.16 -24.37 17.81
C ALA A 266 -37.23 -23.29 17.67
N VAL A 267 -36.84 -22.03 17.86
CA VAL A 267 -37.71 -20.87 17.76
C VAL A 267 -37.06 -19.88 16.83
N TYR A 268 -37.80 -19.42 15.82
CA TYR A 268 -37.37 -18.37 14.90
C TYR A 268 -37.21 -17.04 15.62
N HIS A 269 -36.43 -16.11 15.07
CA HIS A 269 -36.29 -14.75 15.64
C HIS A 269 -37.62 -14.00 15.79
N ASN A 270 -38.66 -14.36 15.03
CA ASN A 270 -40.00 -13.78 15.13
C ASN A 270 -40.84 -14.39 16.29
N GLY A 271 -40.30 -15.36 17.02
CA GLY A 271 -40.96 -16.05 18.13
C GLY A 271 -41.76 -17.30 17.72
N ASP A 272 -41.88 -17.61 16.43
CA ASP A 272 -42.62 -18.78 15.96
C ASP A 272 -41.80 -20.07 16.20
N PRO A 273 -42.43 -21.18 16.61
CA PRO A 273 -41.73 -22.45 16.81
C PRO A 273 -41.46 -23.14 15.47
N ASP A 274 -40.21 -23.57 15.24
CA ASP A 274 -39.88 -24.49 14.16
C ASP A 274 -40.19 -25.93 14.59
N GLN A 275 -41.08 -26.58 13.83
CA GLN A 275 -41.47 -27.97 14.08
C GLN A 275 -40.45 -28.98 13.54
N LEU A 276 -39.51 -28.56 12.68
CA LEU A 276 -38.57 -29.48 12.05
C LEU A 276 -37.76 -30.30 13.07
N PRO A 277 -37.16 -29.73 14.13
CA PRO A 277 -36.41 -30.50 15.12
C PRO A 277 -37.31 -31.47 15.90
N VAL A 278 -38.54 -31.05 16.22
CA VAL A 278 -39.54 -31.85 16.94
C VAL A 278 -39.93 -33.08 16.13
N VAL A 279 -40.23 -32.89 14.84
CA VAL A 279 -40.62 -33.97 13.93
C VAL A 279 -39.45 -34.93 13.68
N ALA A 280 -38.23 -34.41 13.56
CA ALA A 280 -37.06 -35.25 13.41
C ALA A 280 -36.82 -36.14 14.64
N GLY A 281 -36.93 -35.58 15.85
CA GLY A 281 -36.71 -36.30 17.10
C GLY A 281 -35.33 -36.95 17.14
N ARG A 282 -35.27 -38.26 17.39
CA ARG A 282 -34.04 -39.07 17.41
C ARG A 282 -33.57 -39.48 16.01
N ARG A 283 -33.54 -38.54 15.08
CA ARG A 283 -32.99 -38.70 13.73
C ARG A 283 -31.92 -37.65 13.50
N VAL A 284 -30.95 -37.99 12.65
CA VAL A 284 -29.95 -37.01 12.20
C VAL A 284 -30.63 -36.03 11.26
N LEU A 285 -30.50 -34.74 11.59
CA LEU A 285 -30.88 -33.62 10.75
C LEU A 285 -29.60 -32.92 10.31
N LEU A 286 -29.40 -32.78 9.01
CA LEU A 286 -28.33 -31.93 8.48
C LEU A 286 -28.91 -30.55 8.22
N LEU A 287 -28.49 -29.56 9.00
CA LEU A 287 -29.03 -28.21 8.96
C LEU A 287 -28.02 -27.26 8.31
N PRO A 288 -28.34 -26.69 7.13
CA PRO A 288 -27.53 -25.64 6.53
C PRO A 288 -27.45 -24.43 7.46
N LEU A 289 -26.32 -23.74 7.45
CA LEU A 289 -26.11 -22.52 8.24
C LEU A 289 -27.17 -21.46 7.92
N SER A 290 -27.65 -21.38 6.67
CA SER A 290 -28.72 -20.45 6.30
C SER A 290 -29.99 -20.65 7.10
N GLN A 291 -30.32 -21.90 7.45
CA GLN A 291 -31.50 -22.21 8.25
C GLN A 291 -31.25 -21.97 9.73
N LEU A 292 -30.06 -22.33 10.23
CA LEU A 292 -29.67 -22.07 11.62
C LEU A 292 -29.71 -20.56 11.96
N LEU A 293 -29.37 -19.70 11.00
CA LEU A 293 -29.41 -18.24 11.16
C LEU A 293 -30.82 -17.64 11.24
N GLU A 294 -31.86 -18.43 10.94
CA GLU A 294 -33.25 -17.98 11.12
C GLU A 294 -33.74 -18.21 12.56
N TRP A 295 -33.08 -19.11 13.30
CA TRP A 295 -33.42 -19.46 14.68
C TRP A 295 -32.81 -18.47 15.67
N GLY A 296 -33.65 -17.93 16.55
CA GLY A 296 -33.20 -17.14 17.70
C GLY A 296 -32.83 -18.01 18.90
N ASP A 297 -33.51 -19.14 19.07
CA ASP A 297 -33.29 -20.06 20.19
C ASP A 297 -33.37 -21.52 19.74
N VAL A 298 -32.56 -22.38 20.37
CA VAL A 298 -32.61 -23.83 20.20
C VAL A 298 -32.76 -24.49 21.56
N LEU A 299 -33.71 -25.41 21.66
CA LEU A 299 -34.03 -26.14 22.88
C LEU A 299 -33.42 -27.54 22.83
N PRO A 300 -32.49 -27.88 23.73
CA PRO A 300 -31.96 -29.23 23.79
C PRO A 300 -33.00 -30.17 24.45
N ALA A 301 -32.99 -31.44 24.05
CA ALA A 301 -33.88 -32.45 24.65
C ALA A 301 -33.57 -32.72 26.12
N ARG A 302 -32.33 -32.43 26.54
CA ARG A 302 -31.81 -32.60 27.91
C ARG A 302 -30.82 -31.47 28.21
N THR A 303 -30.44 -31.35 29.47
CA THR A 303 -29.40 -30.39 29.91
C THR A 303 -28.02 -30.73 29.38
N ASP A 304 -27.75 -32.01 29.14
CA ASP A 304 -26.46 -32.48 28.64
C ASP A 304 -26.45 -32.42 27.11
N ILE A 305 -25.53 -31.64 26.55
CA ILE A 305 -25.33 -31.46 25.11
C ILE A 305 -23.94 -31.96 24.74
N PHE A 306 -23.86 -32.81 23.73
CA PHE A 306 -22.59 -33.33 23.23
C PHE A 306 -22.24 -32.66 21.90
N VAL A 307 -21.03 -32.11 21.80
CA VAL A 307 -20.51 -31.46 20.60
C VAL A 307 -19.38 -32.30 20.03
N PHE A 308 -19.40 -32.51 18.71
CA PHE A 308 -18.46 -33.36 17.99
C PHE A 308 -17.86 -32.62 16.80
N GLU A 309 -16.54 -32.70 16.63
CA GLU A 309 -15.90 -32.24 15.39
C GLU A 309 -15.89 -33.33 14.32
N ASN A 310 -15.71 -34.60 14.72
CA ASN A 310 -15.60 -35.73 13.80
C ASN A 310 -16.97 -36.41 13.55
N PRO A 311 -17.48 -36.42 12.30
CA PRO A 311 -18.75 -37.06 11.95
C PRO A 311 -18.81 -38.55 12.29
N GLN A 312 -17.71 -39.29 12.17
CA GLN A 312 -17.68 -40.72 12.48
C GLN A 312 -17.87 -40.99 13.97
N VAL A 313 -17.28 -40.15 14.82
CA VAL A 313 -17.48 -40.24 16.28
C VAL A 313 -18.91 -39.88 16.64
N PHE A 314 -19.47 -38.86 15.99
CA PHE A 314 -20.88 -38.50 16.15
C PHE A 314 -21.80 -39.67 15.80
N GLU A 315 -21.63 -40.32 14.65
CA GLU A 315 -22.43 -41.46 14.21
C GLU A 315 -22.35 -42.66 15.18
N GLU A 316 -21.14 -43.02 15.60
CA GLU A 316 -20.92 -44.11 16.56
C GLU A 316 -21.63 -43.83 17.89
N VAL A 317 -21.52 -42.60 18.40
CA VAL A 317 -22.16 -42.23 19.67
C VAL A 317 -23.68 -42.24 19.56
N ILE A 318 -24.28 -41.63 18.52
CA ILE A 318 -25.75 -41.61 18.40
C ILE A 318 -26.34 -43.02 18.20
N ALA A 319 -25.61 -43.92 17.51
CA ALA A 319 -26.03 -45.31 17.34
C ALA A 319 -26.14 -46.04 18.69
N THR A 320 -25.17 -45.83 19.59
CA THR A 320 -25.23 -46.39 20.96
C THR A 320 -26.28 -45.74 21.85
N LEU A 321 -26.63 -44.47 21.61
CA LEU A 321 -27.61 -43.72 22.39
C LEU A 321 -29.06 -44.05 22.02
N GLY A 322 -29.35 -44.43 20.77
CA GLY A 322 -30.72 -44.64 20.27
C GLY A 322 -31.58 -45.59 21.09
N SER A 323 -30.97 -46.58 21.76
CA SER A 323 -31.63 -47.57 22.61
C SER A 323 -31.88 -47.12 24.07
N LYS A 324 -31.33 -45.97 24.49
CA LYS A 324 -31.43 -45.49 25.87
C LYS A 324 -32.71 -44.68 26.12
N ARG A 325 -33.18 -44.66 27.37
CA ARG A 325 -34.31 -43.83 27.80
C ARG A 325 -33.97 -42.34 27.79
N ASN A 326 -32.79 -41.99 28.31
CA ASN A 326 -32.32 -40.61 28.43
C ASN A 326 -31.30 -40.33 27.33
N VAL A 327 -31.75 -39.75 26.22
CA VAL A 327 -30.91 -39.42 25.07
C VAL A 327 -30.64 -37.92 25.08
N PRO A 328 -29.36 -37.49 25.07
CA PRO A 328 -28.99 -36.07 25.02
C PRO A 328 -29.20 -35.50 23.61
N SER A 329 -29.05 -34.17 23.48
CA SER A 329 -28.88 -33.56 22.16
C SER A 329 -27.43 -33.66 21.72
N CYS A 330 -27.20 -33.99 20.46
CA CYS A 330 -25.87 -34.08 19.88
C CYS A 330 -25.75 -33.13 18.69
N VAL A 331 -24.62 -32.44 18.59
CA VAL A 331 -24.32 -31.46 17.54
C VAL A 331 -22.95 -31.79 16.96
N CYS A 332 -22.84 -31.88 15.64
CA CYS A 332 -21.57 -32.12 14.96
C CYS A 332 -21.30 -31.05 13.89
N THR A 333 -20.15 -30.39 14.01
CA THR A 333 -19.73 -29.31 13.10
C THR A 333 -19.00 -29.82 11.87
N ALA A 334 -18.58 -31.08 11.86
CA ALA A 334 -17.90 -31.75 10.75
C ALA A 334 -16.56 -31.12 10.32
N GLY A 335 -15.87 -30.43 11.24
CA GLY A 335 -14.55 -29.81 11.04
C GLY A 335 -14.63 -28.38 10.56
#